data_AF-A0AA39SQC0-F1
#
_entry.id   AF-A0AA39SQC0-F1
#
_cell.length_a   1.000
_cell.length_b   1.000
_cell.length_c   1.000
_cell.angle_alpha   90.00
_cell.angle_beta   90.00
_cell.angle_gamma   90.00
#
_symmetry.space_group_name_H-M   'P 1'
#
loop_
_entity.id
_entity.type
_entity.pdbx_description
1 polymer ?
#
loop_
_entity_poly.entity_id
_entity_poly.type
_entity_poly.pdbx_seq_one_letter_code
_entity_poly.pdbx_strand_id
1 'polypeptide(L)'
;MISEFQMNMKKKLNKALGFQKSHSTKQWVNKISSSKTKNNDENGGHDLSMIIARTRSNPPLELTIDAASTSSDDSIYNSWVVEHPSALDSFDRMIKAAKGKKIVVFLDYDGTLSPIVDDPNRAFMSDEMRAAVREVAKYFPTAIISGRGREKVKEFVQLGNVYYAGSHGMDIMAPPRPVKACDGKYHTVVAGKKGSEVLFQPAKKYLPAIQEMITELEEETRKIHGATVEDNRFCVSVHYRQVREEDYNILQEKVKSVVKN
;
A
#
# COMPACT_ATOMS: atom_id res chain seq x y z
N MET A 1 6.10 -9.96 7.66
CA MET A 1 6.00 -8.87 8.67
C MET A 1 4.94 -7.80 8.34
N ILE A 2 5.02 -7.03 7.24
CA ILE A 2 3.99 -5.99 6.92
C ILE A 2 2.59 -6.59 6.70
N SER A 3 2.49 -7.76 6.04
CA SER A 3 1.21 -8.46 5.83
C SER A 3 0.60 -8.98 7.13
N GLU A 4 1.44 -9.36 8.09
CA GLU A 4 1.04 -9.97 9.36
C GLU A 4 0.58 -8.90 10.37
N PHE A 5 1.25 -7.75 10.36
CA PHE A 5 0.86 -6.55 11.10
C PHE A 5 -0.50 -6.00 10.64
N GLN A 6 -0.70 -5.82 9.33
CA GLN A 6 -2.00 -5.39 8.79
C GLN A 6 -3.11 -6.43 9.01
N MET A 7 -2.77 -7.73 8.97
CA MET A 7 -3.75 -8.81 9.20
C MET A 7 -4.19 -8.88 10.67
N ASN A 8 -3.29 -8.67 11.63
CA ASN A 8 -3.65 -8.67 13.05
C ASN A 8 -4.47 -7.44 13.45
N MET A 9 -4.17 -6.27 12.88
CA MET A 9 -4.98 -5.06 13.08
C MET A 9 -6.39 -5.23 12.49
N LYS A 10 -6.50 -5.78 11.26
CA LYS A 10 -7.78 -6.16 10.66
C LYS A 10 -8.55 -7.20 11.47
N LYS A 11 -7.88 -8.19 12.08
CA LYS A 11 -8.52 -9.19 12.96
C LYS A 11 -9.07 -8.56 14.25
N LYS A 12 -8.33 -7.64 14.89
CA LYS A 12 -8.76 -6.92 16.11
C LYS A 12 -9.97 -6.01 15.80
N LEU A 13 -9.94 -5.31 14.66
CA LEU A 13 -11.07 -4.52 14.15
C LEU A 13 -12.30 -5.38 13.83
N ASN A 14 -12.14 -6.50 13.13
CA ASN A 14 -13.26 -7.39 12.77
C ASN A 14 -13.91 -8.03 14.00
N LYS A 15 -13.13 -8.38 15.03
CA LYS A 15 -13.63 -8.92 16.30
C LYS A 15 -14.40 -7.87 17.11
N ALA A 16 -13.97 -6.60 17.05
CA ALA A 16 -14.63 -5.49 17.74
C ALA A 16 -15.88 -4.96 17.00
N LEU A 17 -15.98 -5.16 15.68
CA LEU A 17 -17.05 -4.64 14.83
C LEU A 17 -18.20 -5.63 14.59
N GLY A 18 -18.13 -6.87 15.09
CA GLY A 18 -19.25 -7.81 15.03
C GLY A 18 -19.68 -8.26 13.63
N PHE A 19 -18.83 -8.13 12.61
CA PHE A 19 -19.13 -8.62 11.27
C PHE A 19 -19.15 -10.16 11.25
N GLN A 20 -20.34 -10.75 11.25
CA GLN A 20 -20.50 -12.17 10.94
C GLN A 20 -20.05 -12.43 9.50
N LYS A 21 -19.10 -13.37 9.34
CA LYS A 21 -18.67 -13.85 8.03
C LYS A 21 -19.82 -14.63 7.37
N SER A 22 -20.42 -14.05 6.33
CA SER A 22 -21.17 -14.82 5.33
C SER A 22 -20.28 -15.93 4.77
N HIS A 23 -20.74 -17.17 4.90
CA HIS A 23 -20.07 -18.36 4.40
C HIS A 23 -20.22 -18.43 2.87
N SER A 24 -19.11 -18.28 2.14
CA SER A 24 -18.92 -18.95 0.86
C SER A 24 -17.45 -19.29 0.70
N THR A 25 -17.13 -20.52 1.12
CA THR A 25 -15.80 -21.11 1.08
C THR A 25 -15.63 -21.79 -0.28
N LYS A 26 -14.74 -21.29 -1.13
CA LYS A 26 -14.10 -22.13 -2.16
C LYS A 26 -12.60 -22.10 -1.91
N GLN A 27 -12.14 -23.21 -1.32
CA GLN A 27 -10.74 -23.54 -1.11
C GLN A 27 -10.04 -23.66 -2.48
N TRP A 28 -8.91 -22.98 -2.65
CA TRP A 28 -7.93 -23.35 -3.66
C TRP A 28 -6.80 -24.08 -2.95
N VAL A 29 -6.84 -25.41 -3.05
CA VAL A 29 -5.77 -26.30 -2.60
C VAL A 29 -4.78 -26.43 -3.75
N ASN A 30 -3.55 -25.95 -3.55
CA ASN A 30 -2.44 -26.13 -4.47
C ASN A 30 -2.09 -27.62 -4.58
N LYS A 31 -2.18 -28.16 -5.80
CA LYS A 31 -1.72 -29.50 -6.15
C LYS A 31 -0.34 -29.36 -6.81
N ILE A 32 0.72 -29.44 -6.03
CA ILE A 32 2.09 -29.62 -6.55
C ILE A 32 2.34 -31.12 -6.62
N SER A 33 2.37 -31.67 -7.83
CA SER A 33 2.91 -32.99 -8.10
C SER A 33 4.43 -32.92 -8.03
N SER A 34 5.04 -33.67 -7.11
CA SER A 34 6.48 -33.98 -7.17
C SER A 34 6.65 -35.48 -7.38
N SER A 35 7.15 -35.83 -8.56
CA SER A 35 7.73 -37.12 -8.89
C SER A 35 8.96 -37.36 -8.00
N LYS A 36 8.92 -38.43 -7.19
CA LYS A 36 10.08 -38.94 -6.45
C LYS A 36 10.91 -39.85 -7.35
N THR A 37 12.17 -39.49 -7.58
CA THR A 37 13.23 -40.45 -7.92
C THR A 37 14.10 -40.60 -6.68
N LYS A 38 14.26 -41.84 -6.21
CA LYS A 38 15.11 -42.22 -5.07
C LYS A 38 16.59 -42.12 -5.47
N ASN A 39 17.45 -41.71 -4.54
CA ASN A 39 18.64 -42.44 -4.15
C ASN A 39 19.16 -41.92 -2.79
N ASN A 40 19.69 -42.87 -2.00
CA ASN A 40 20.24 -42.70 -0.67
C ASN A 40 21.61 -42.00 -0.72
N ASP A 41 21.96 -41.20 0.29
CA ASP A 41 22.96 -41.58 1.31
C ASP A 41 23.19 -40.45 2.32
N GLU A 42 23.97 -40.77 3.34
CA GLU A 42 23.96 -40.32 4.74
C GLU A 42 24.46 -38.89 5.05
N ASN A 43 24.06 -38.46 6.26
CA ASN A 43 24.80 -37.65 7.24
C ASN A 43 24.87 -36.10 7.12
N GLY A 44 24.68 -35.45 8.28
CA GLY A 44 25.14 -34.07 8.55
C GLY A 44 24.03 -33.03 8.64
N GLY A 45 23.71 -32.60 9.86
CA GLY A 45 22.74 -31.54 10.12
C GLY A 45 23.22 -30.16 9.67
N HIS A 46 22.32 -29.40 9.07
CA HIS A 46 22.34 -27.93 9.05
C HIS A 46 20.90 -27.43 9.03
N ASP A 47 20.57 -26.65 10.06
CA ASP A 47 19.32 -25.91 10.21
C ASP A 47 19.25 -24.82 9.13
N LEU A 48 18.46 -25.05 8.08
CA LEU A 48 18.28 -24.11 6.97
C LEU A 48 16.98 -23.32 7.20
N SER A 49 17.05 -22.32 8.07
CA SER A 49 16.01 -21.30 8.16
C SER A 49 16.07 -20.39 6.93
N MET A 50 15.22 -20.69 5.94
CA MET A 50 15.00 -19.83 4.78
C MET A 50 14.25 -18.56 5.22
N ILE A 51 15.01 -17.53 5.58
CA ILE A 51 14.52 -16.16 5.73
C ILE A 51 14.19 -15.65 4.32
N ILE A 52 12.91 -15.68 3.94
CA ILE A 52 12.45 -14.98 2.73
C ILE A 52 12.41 -13.48 3.06
N ALA A 53 13.54 -12.82 2.87
CA ALA A 53 13.59 -11.37 2.71
C ALA A 53 12.75 -11.01 1.47
N ARG A 54 11.85 -10.03 1.62
CA ARG A 54 10.96 -9.57 0.56
C ARG A 54 11.81 -8.89 -0.52
N THR A 55 12.19 -9.64 -1.53
CA THR A 55 12.94 -9.16 -2.69
C THR A 55 12.09 -8.18 -3.49
N ARG A 56 12.78 -7.14 -3.98
CA ARG A 56 12.28 -6.01 -4.75
C ARG A 56 11.42 -6.49 -5.93
N SER A 57 10.26 -5.89 -6.14
CA SER A 57 9.40 -6.13 -7.32
C SER A 57 9.82 -5.28 -8.53
N ASN A 58 11.08 -4.84 -8.59
CA ASN A 58 11.68 -4.21 -9.75
C ASN A 58 12.89 -5.05 -10.17
N PRO A 59 13.14 -5.26 -11.47
CA PRO A 59 14.38 -5.86 -11.93
C PRO A 59 15.59 -5.00 -11.45
N PRO A 60 16.76 -5.60 -11.18
CA PRO A 60 17.93 -4.86 -10.75
C PRO A 60 18.41 -3.95 -11.90
N LEU A 61 18.35 -2.64 -11.71
CA LEU A 61 19.11 -1.70 -12.52
C LEU A 61 20.51 -1.59 -11.90
N GLU A 62 21.42 -2.46 -12.32
CA GLU A 62 22.86 -2.26 -12.14
C GLU A 62 23.51 -2.31 -13.53
N LEU A 63 23.71 -1.12 -14.10
CA LEU A 63 24.42 -0.92 -15.36
C LEU A 63 25.92 -1.18 -15.12
N THR A 64 26.34 -2.41 -15.41
CA THR A 64 27.73 -2.68 -15.79
C THR A 64 27.71 -3.21 -17.22
N ILE A 65 28.16 -2.36 -18.14
CA ILE A 65 28.31 -2.70 -19.55
C ILE A 65 29.61 -3.49 -19.65
N ASP A 66 29.51 -4.81 -19.61
CA ASP A 66 30.54 -5.70 -20.15
C ASP A 66 29.93 -6.53 -21.27
N ALA A 67 30.41 -6.29 -22.48
CA ALA A 67 29.90 -6.83 -23.72
C ALA A 67 30.33 -8.30 -23.89
N ALA A 68 29.57 -9.26 -23.34
CA ALA A 68 29.44 -10.65 -23.86
C ALA A 68 28.54 -11.55 -22.98
N SER A 69 27.21 -11.45 -23.05
CA SER A 69 26.26 -12.55 -22.70
C SER A 69 24.79 -12.17 -22.94
N THR A 70 24.35 -12.11 -24.20
CA THR A 70 22.98 -11.74 -24.61
C THR A 70 22.11 -12.96 -24.94
N SER A 71 21.72 -13.79 -23.95
CA SER A 71 20.67 -14.81 -24.24
C SER A 71 19.84 -15.34 -23.06
N SER A 72 20.28 -15.28 -21.80
CA SER A 72 19.51 -15.83 -20.66
C SER A 72 18.58 -14.81 -19.99
N ASP A 73 19.03 -13.57 -19.79
CA ASP A 73 18.23 -12.52 -19.13
C ASP A 73 17.02 -12.09 -19.96
N ASP A 74 17.15 -12.04 -21.29
CA ASP A 74 16.05 -11.73 -22.18
C ASP A 74 14.93 -12.78 -22.10
N SER A 75 15.26 -14.06 -21.87
CA SER A 75 14.26 -15.13 -21.77
C SER A 75 13.40 -15.02 -20.51
N ILE A 76 14.04 -14.66 -19.38
CA ILE A 76 13.36 -14.48 -18.09
C ILE A 76 12.50 -13.21 -18.13
N TYR A 77 13.05 -12.11 -18.66
CA TYR A 77 12.32 -10.86 -18.80
C TYR A 77 11.11 -11.03 -19.73
N ASN A 78 11.26 -11.69 -20.87
CA ASN A 78 10.16 -11.95 -21.79
C ASN A 78 9.08 -12.82 -21.16
N SER A 79 9.43 -13.85 -20.39
CA SER A 79 8.45 -14.65 -19.64
C SER A 79 7.71 -13.80 -18.61
N TRP A 80 8.41 -12.88 -17.93
CA TRP A 80 7.80 -12.00 -16.93
C TRP A 80 6.81 -11.01 -17.55
N VAL A 81 7.15 -10.42 -18.70
CA VAL A 81 6.27 -9.48 -19.44
C VAL A 81 5.01 -10.17 -19.95
N VAL A 82 5.10 -11.45 -20.32
CA VAL A 82 3.92 -12.26 -20.71
C VAL A 82 2.94 -12.42 -19.55
N GLU A 83 3.44 -12.65 -18.33
CA GLU A 83 2.61 -12.74 -17.12
C GLU A 83 2.12 -11.37 -16.62
N HIS A 84 2.85 -10.29 -16.92
CA HIS A 84 2.59 -8.92 -16.46
C HIS A 84 2.50 -7.94 -17.64
N PRO A 85 1.45 -8.04 -18.48
CA PRO A 85 1.33 -7.22 -19.67
C PRO A 85 1.24 -5.74 -19.30
N SER A 86 1.93 -4.91 -20.09
CA SER A 86 1.90 -3.46 -19.96
C SER A 86 0.48 -2.91 -20.15
N ALA A 87 0.04 -2.08 -19.20
CA ALA A 87 -1.23 -1.37 -19.30
C ALA A 87 -1.24 -0.34 -20.44
N LEU A 88 -0.07 0.22 -20.78
CA LEU A 88 0.08 1.15 -21.89
C LEU A 88 -0.06 0.42 -23.24
N ASP A 89 0.58 -0.74 -23.38
CA ASP A 89 0.49 -1.54 -24.61
C ASP A 89 -0.93 -2.10 -24.81
N SER A 90 -1.63 -2.36 -23.70
CA SER A 90 -3.01 -2.83 -23.69
C SER A 90 -4.06 -1.70 -23.69
N PHE A 91 -3.65 -0.44 -23.81
CA PHE A 91 -4.52 0.71 -23.55
C PHE A 91 -5.77 0.73 -24.45
N ASP A 92 -5.59 0.57 -25.77
CA ASP A 92 -6.72 0.55 -26.72
C ASP A 92 -7.74 -0.55 -26.40
N ARG A 93 -7.26 -1.73 -26.01
CA ARG A 93 -8.10 -2.85 -25.60
C ARG A 93 -8.87 -2.51 -24.32
N MET A 94 -8.21 -1.91 -23.33
CA MET A 94 -8.85 -1.47 -22.09
C MET A 94 -9.94 -0.42 -22.35
N ILE A 95 -9.64 0.60 -23.16
CA ILE A 95 -10.60 1.67 -23.49
C ILE A 95 -11.79 1.13 -24.28
N LYS A 96 -11.55 0.23 -25.25
CA LYS A 96 -12.63 -0.46 -25.97
C LYS A 96 -13.55 -1.23 -25.03
N ALA A 97 -12.99 -1.92 -24.03
CA ALA A 97 -13.75 -2.65 -23.02
C ALA A 97 -14.47 -1.74 -22.00
N ALA A 98 -14.00 -0.50 -21.84
CA ALA A 98 -14.60 0.49 -20.96
C ALA A 98 -15.73 1.31 -21.63
N LYS A 99 -15.89 1.22 -22.96
CA LYS A 99 -16.92 1.94 -23.70
C LYS A 99 -18.32 1.70 -23.11
N GLY A 100 -19.04 2.79 -22.82
CA GLY A 100 -20.38 2.78 -22.24
C GLY A 100 -20.43 2.48 -20.72
N LYS A 101 -19.29 2.31 -20.05
CA LYS A 101 -19.20 2.11 -18.60
C LYS A 101 -18.85 3.42 -17.90
N LYS A 102 -19.24 3.50 -16.63
CA LYS A 102 -18.76 4.55 -15.72
C LYS A 102 -17.38 4.17 -15.21
N ILE A 103 -16.42 5.08 -15.34
CA ILE A 103 -15.04 4.88 -14.90
C ILE A 103 -14.82 5.72 -13.64
N VAL A 104 -14.15 5.11 -12.67
CA VAL A 104 -13.62 5.76 -11.47
C VAL A 104 -12.15 5.38 -11.37
N VAL A 105 -11.29 6.33 -11.06
CA VAL A 105 -9.85 6.13 -10.98
C VAL A 105 -9.41 6.13 -9.52
N PHE A 106 -8.71 5.08 -9.12
CA PHE A 106 -8.10 4.96 -7.80
C PHE A 106 -6.59 4.87 -7.97
N LEU A 107 -5.86 5.74 -7.30
CA LEU A 107 -4.42 5.86 -7.41
C LEU A 107 -3.80 5.67 -6.03
N ASP A 108 -2.85 4.74 -5.93
CA ASP A 108 -1.92 4.73 -4.80
C ASP A 108 -0.93 5.90 -4.91
N TYR A 109 -0.27 6.26 -3.82
CA TYR A 109 0.68 7.37 -3.81
C TYR A 109 2.14 6.90 -3.88
N ASP A 110 2.64 6.26 -2.82
CA ASP A 110 4.05 5.90 -2.69
C ASP A 110 4.43 4.75 -3.63
N GLY A 111 5.41 4.97 -4.51
CA GLY A 111 5.79 3.99 -5.54
C GLY A 111 4.85 3.94 -6.75
N THR A 112 3.82 4.80 -6.79
CA THR A 112 2.89 4.92 -7.93
C THR A 112 2.92 6.33 -8.52
N LEU A 113 2.57 7.35 -7.73
CA LEU A 113 2.59 8.76 -8.15
C LEU A 113 3.86 9.49 -7.72
N SER A 114 4.55 8.94 -6.73
CA SER A 114 5.86 9.41 -6.25
C SER A 114 6.87 8.26 -6.30
N PRO A 115 8.15 8.51 -6.58
CA PRO A 115 9.19 7.50 -6.41
C PRO A 115 9.26 6.99 -4.96
N ILE A 116 9.77 5.77 -4.79
CA ILE A 116 10.12 5.21 -3.48
C ILE A 116 11.43 5.89 -3.03
N VAL A 117 11.41 6.55 -1.87
CA VAL A 117 12.54 7.27 -1.29
C VAL A 117 12.86 6.76 0.12
N ASP A 118 14.06 7.07 0.61
CA ASP A 118 14.48 6.70 1.96
C ASP A 118 13.90 7.58 3.06
N ASP A 119 13.78 8.88 2.81
CA ASP A 119 13.08 9.80 3.69
C ASP A 119 11.61 9.92 3.25
N PRO A 120 10.65 9.37 4.02
CA PRO A 120 9.23 9.44 3.66
C PRO A 120 8.70 10.86 3.53
N ASN A 121 9.34 11.87 4.14
CA ASN A 121 8.93 13.27 4.03
C ASN A 121 9.34 13.92 2.69
N ARG A 122 10.14 13.23 1.87
CA ARG A 122 10.63 13.70 0.57
C ARG A 122 10.04 12.95 -0.62
N ALA A 123 8.99 12.16 -0.39
CA ALA A 123 8.27 11.43 -1.44
C ALA A 123 7.35 12.38 -2.22
N PHE A 124 7.93 13.34 -2.94
CA PHE A 124 7.17 14.31 -3.73
C PHE A 124 6.86 13.76 -5.12
N MET A 125 5.62 13.94 -5.56
CA MET A 125 5.26 13.75 -6.97
C MET A 125 5.82 14.88 -7.84
N SER A 126 6.19 14.58 -9.08
CA SER A 126 6.65 15.61 -10.03
C SER A 126 5.48 16.50 -10.50
N ASP A 127 5.81 17.66 -11.05
CA ASP A 127 4.81 18.57 -11.60
C ASP A 127 4.09 17.99 -12.81
N GLU A 128 4.79 17.19 -13.62
CA GLU A 128 4.22 16.47 -14.76
C GLU A 128 3.20 15.43 -14.29
N MET A 129 3.54 14.65 -13.25
CA MET A 129 2.61 13.67 -12.67
C MET A 129 1.39 14.38 -12.05
N ARG A 130 1.62 15.51 -11.37
CA ARG A 130 0.53 16.32 -10.79
C ARG A 130 -0.39 16.85 -11.88
N ALA A 131 0.16 17.28 -13.01
CA ALA A 131 -0.60 17.71 -14.17
C ALA A 131 -1.40 16.56 -14.80
N ALA A 132 -0.80 15.37 -14.93
CA ALA A 132 -1.48 14.19 -15.46
C ALA A 132 -2.68 13.77 -14.58
N VAL A 133 -2.48 13.69 -13.26
CA VAL A 133 -3.57 13.36 -12.32
C VAL A 133 -4.67 14.43 -12.35
N ARG A 134 -4.28 15.71 -12.43
CA ARG A 134 -5.23 16.82 -12.57
C ARG A 134 -6.09 16.66 -13.82
N GLU A 135 -5.49 16.27 -14.94
CA GLU A 135 -6.20 16.07 -16.20
C GLU A 135 -7.19 14.91 -16.11
N VAL A 136 -6.76 13.76 -15.59
CA VAL A 136 -7.64 12.60 -15.34
C VAL A 136 -8.82 12.99 -14.45
N ALA A 137 -8.58 13.76 -13.39
CA ALA A 137 -9.59 14.21 -12.45
C ALA A 137 -10.60 15.23 -13.02
N LYS A 138 -10.38 15.78 -14.21
CA LYS A 138 -11.40 16.58 -14.92
C LYS A 138 -12.50 15.70 -15.52
N TYR A 139 -12.14 14.49 -15.95
CA TYR A 139 -13.05 13.60 -16.69
C TYR A 139 -13.63 12.49 -15.82
N PHE A 140 -12.86 12.01 -14.84
CA PHE A 140 -13.23 10.87 -14.01
C PHE A 140 -13.17 11.21 -12.52
N PRO A 141 -14.15 10.76 -11.71
CA PRO A 141 -13.99 10.74 -10.27
C PRO A 141 -12.69 10.02 -9.92
N THR A 142 -11.78 10.73 -9.25
CA THR A 142 -10.43 10.27 -8.98
C THR A 142 -10.16 10.32 -7.48
N ALA A 143 -9.63 9.23 -6.93
CA ALA A 143 -9.30 9.10 -5.52
C ALA A 143 -7.83 8.75 -5.34
N ILE A 144 -7.14 9.50 -4.48
CA ILE A 144 -5.82 9.16 -3.99
C ILE A 144 -5.99 8.34 -2.72
N ILE A 145 -5.49 7.10 -2.72
CA ILE A 145 -5.49 6.19 -1.58
C ILE A 145 -4.06 6.08 -1.08
N SER A 146 -3.83 6.30 0.21
CA SER A 146 -2.49 6.20 0.79
C SER A 146 -2.53 5.62 2.20
N GLY A 147 -1.42 4.98 2.60
CA GLY A 147 -1.17 4.63 4.00
C GLY A 147 -0.86 5.85 4.87
N ARG A 148 -0.41 6.95 4.27
CA ARG A 148 -0.10 8.21 4.96
C ARG A 148 -1.34 8.83 5.59
N GLY A 149 -1.13 9.67 6.60
CA GLY A 149 -2.16 10.60 7.08
C GLY A 149 -2.75 11.41 5.92
N ARG A 150 -4.08 11.63 5.94
CA ARG A 150 -4.83 12.28 4.85
C ARG A 150 -4.30 13.68 4.56
N GLU A 151 -4.02 14.46 5.60
CA GLU A 151 -3.47 15.81 5.50
C GLU A 151 -2.11 15.80 4.81
N LYS A 152 -1.21 14.89 5.22
CA LYS A 152 0.13 14.74 4.64
C LYS A 152 0.09 14.41 3.15
N VAL A 153 -0.71 13.42 2.74
CA VAL A 153 -0.81 13.09 1.30
C VAL A 153 -1.49 14.21 0.50
N LYS A 154 -2.43 14.94 1.10
CA LYS A 154 -3.05 16.12 0.47
C LYS A 154 -2.04 17.25 0.25
N GLU A 155 -1.14 17.48 1.19
CA GLU A 155 -0.04 18.45 1.07
C GLU A 155 0.96 18.08 -0.02
N PHE A 156 1.17 16.79 -0.26
CA PHE A 156 2.05 16.33 -1.33
C PHE A 156 1.37 16.44 -2.70
N VAL A 157 0.10 16.03 -2.81
CA VAL A 157 -0.63 16.00 -4.09
C VAL A 157 -1.16 17.37 -4.52
N GLN A 158 -1.59 18.22 -3.58
CA GLN A 158 -2.04 19.60 -3.81
C GLN A 158 -3.10 19.76 -4.92
N LEU A 159 -4.02 18.79 -5.04
CA LEU A 159 -5.17 18.86 -5.95
C LEU A 159 -6.47 19.01 -5.17
N GLY A 160 -7.29 19.99 -5.53
CA GLY A 160 -8.56 20.29 -4.84
C GLY A 160 -9.78 19.51 -5.38
N ASN A 161 -9.65 18.81 -6.50
CA ASN A 161 -10.74 18.15 -7.22
C ASN A 161 -10.68 16.60 -7.18
N VAL A 162 -9.92 16.03 -6.24
CA VAL A 162 -9.79 14.58 -6.02
C VAL A 162 -10.28 14.19 -4.63
N TYR A 163 -10.68 12.94 -4.48
CA TYR A 163 -10.93 12.34 -3.17
C TYR A 163 -9.59 11.97 -2.54
N TYR A 164 -9.48 12.12 -1.23
CA TYR A 164 -8.33 11.67 -0.47
C TYR A 164 -8.76 10.62 0.55
N ALA A 165 -8.11 9.47 0.54
CA ALA A 165 -8.29 8.39 1.49
C ALA A 165 -6.94 8.12 2.16
N GLY A 166 -6.71 8.76 3.30
CA GLY A 166 -5.53 8.54 4.14
C GLY A 166 -5.73 7.39 5.12
N SER A 167 -4.66 7.03 5.83
CA SER A 167 -4.67 6.00 6.87
C SER A 167 -5.24 4.67 6.36
N HIS A 168 -4.87 4.27 5.15
CA HIS A 168 -5.41 3.10 4.43
C HIS A 168 -6.94 3.13 4.25
N GLY A 169 -7.53 4.33 4.13
CA GLY A 169 -8.97 4.52 3.90
C GLY A 169 -9.80 4.75 5.16
N MET A 170 -9.18 4.93 6.32
CA MET A 170 -9.88 5.26 7.57
C MET A 170 -10.14 6.76 7.74
N ASP A 171 -9.49 7.62 6.94
CA ASP A 171 -9.76 9.06 6.87
C ASP A 171 -10.02 9.48 5.42
N ILE A 172 -11.30 9.61 5.05
CA ILE A 172 -11.70 9.95 3.69
C ILE A 172 -12.27 11.36 3.63
N MET A 173 -11.79 12.15 2.67
CA MET A 173 -12.32 13.48 2.33
C MET A 173 -12.77 13.50 0.87
N ALA A 174 -14.01 13.94 0.64
CA ALA A 174 -14.50 14.25 -0.69
C ALA A 174 -14.15 15.69 -1.10
N PRO A 175 -13.91 15.97 -2.40
CA PRO A 175 -13.71 17.32 -2.87
C PRO A 175 -15.01 18.14 -2.68
N PRO A 176 -14.90 19.46 -2.41
CA PRO A 176 -16.05 20.31 -2.12
C PRO A 176 -17.04 20.44 -3.28
N ARG A 177 -16.58 20.20 -4.52
CA ARG A 177 -17.43 20.08 -5.69
C ARG A 177 -17.14 18.72 -6.33
N PRO A 178 -18.14 17.84 -6.48
CA PRO A 178 -17.96 16.62 -7.24
C PRO A 178 -17.63 16.97 -8.70
N VAL A 179 -16.80 16.15 -9.33
CA VAL A 179 -16.57 16.24 -10.78
C VAL A 179 -17.93 16.08 -11.46
N LYS A 180 -18.32 17.08 -12.27
CA LYS A 180 -19.50 16.96 -13.14
C LYS A 180 -19.18 15.84 -14.12
N ALA A 181 -19.76 14.65 -13.91
CA ALA A 181 -19.70 13.61 -14.92
C ALA A 181 -20.24 14.21 -16.23
N CYS A 182 -19.63 13.86 -17.36
CA CYS A 182 -20.03 14.31 -18.69
C CYS A 182 -21.54 14.09 -18.94
N ASP A 183 -22.14 13.13 -18.23
CA ASP A 183 -23.56 12.85 -18.20
C ASP A 183 -24.11 13.10 -16.79
N GLY A 184 -24.71 14.27 -16.55
CA GLY A 184 -25.16 14.79 -15.24
C GLY A 184 -26.26 14.02 -14.49
N LYS A 185 -26.29 12.68 -14.58
CA LYS A 185 -27.37 11.82 -14.05
C LYS A 185 -27.09 11.19 -12.69
N TYR A 186 -25.87 11.29 -12.15
CA TYR A 186 -25.51 10.58 -10.92
C TYR A 186 -24.58 11.41 -10.03
N HIS A 187 -25.15 12.41 -9.37
CA HIS A 187 -24.53 13.07 -8.23
C HIS A 187 -25.20 12.57 -6.96
N THR A 188 -24.57 11.64 -6.24
CA THR A 188 -24.84 11.52 -4.81
C THR A 188 -24.05 12.65 -4.15
N VAL A 189 -24.67 13.82 -4.06
CA VAL A 189 -24.13 14.94 -3.30
C VAL A 189 -24.19 14.50 -1.85
N VAL A 190 -23.08 14.04 -1.28
CA VAL A 190 -22.94 14.10 0.18
C VAL A 190 -22.71 15.57 0.47
N ALA A 191 -23.79 16.35 0.52
CA ALA A 191 -23.72 17.76 0.82
C ALA A 191 -23.42 17.89 2.30
N GLY A 192 -22.16 18.17 2.64
CA GLY A 192 -21.88 18.86 3.89
C GLY A 192 -22.69 20.16 3.92
N LYS A 193 -23.18 20.57 5.10
CA LYS A 193 -23.87 21.85 5.26
C LYS A 193 -22.98 22.95 4.65
N LYS A 194 -23.46 23.60 3.59
CA LYS A 194 -22.82 24.70 2.81
C LYS A 194 -21.33 24.93 3.13
N GLY A 195 -20.44 24.31 2.35
CA GLY A 195 -19.01 24.64 2.34
C GLY A 195 -18.10 23.82 3.25
N SER A 196 -18.61 22.90 4.06
CA SER A 196 -17.77 22.01 4.88
C SER A 196 -17.22 20.82 4.08
N GLU A 197 -15.92 20.52 4.22
CA GLU A 197 -15.32 19.26 3.78
C GLU A 197 -16.15 18.08 4.29
N VAL A 198 -16.51 17.15 3.41
CA VAL A 198 -17.22 15.93 3.79
C VAL A 198 -16.17 14.92 4.23
N LEU A 199 -16.14 14.65 5.54
CA LEU A 199 -15.22 13.69 6.14
C LEU A 199 -15.96 12.39 6.48
N PHE A 200 -15.33 11.27 6.17
CA PHE A 200 -15.75 9.94 6.60
C PHE A 200 -14.62 9.29 7.39
N GLN A 201 -14.87 9.14 8.70
CA GLN A 201 -13.88 8.69 9.69
C GLN A 201 -14.51 7.59 10.58
N PRO A 202 -14.68 6.36 10.07
CA PRO A 202 -15.40 5.29 10.79
C PRO A 202 -14.74 4.91 12.12
N ALA A 203 -13.43 5.14 12.25
CA ALA A 203 -12.65 4.82 13.44
C ALA A 203 -12.48 5.99 14.43
N LYS A 204 -13.19 7.12 14.24
CA LYS A 204 -13.02 8.34 15.06
C LYS A 204 -13.05 8.11 16.58
N LYS A 205 -13.91 7.21 17.04
CA LYS A 205 -14.05 6.87 18.47
C LYS A 205 -12.80 6.22 19.09
N TYR A 206 -11.87 5.71 18.27
CA TYR A 206 -10.65 5.04 18.74
C TYR A 206 -9.43 5.97 18.77
N LEU A 207 -9.57 7.24 18.35
CA LEU A 207 -8.45 8.19 18.35
C LEU A 207 -7.74 8.33 19.71
N PRO A 208 -8.43 8.39 20.87
CA PRO A 208 -7.75 8.45 22.16
C PRO A 208 -6.83 7.24 22.41
N ALA A 209 -7.32 6.02 22.17
CA ALA A 209 -6.55 4.79 22.33
C ALA A 209 -5.37 4.70 21.34
N ILE A 210 -5.54 5.23 20.12
CA ILE A 210 -4.44 5.30 19.14
C ILE A 210 -3.36 6.27 19.64
N GLN A 211 -3.75 7.42 20.22
CA GLN A 211 -2.80 8.39 20.74
C GLN A 211 -2.01 7.88 21.96
N GLU A 212 -2.68 7.14 22.84
CA GLU A 212 -2.02 6.43 23.95
C GLU A 212 -0.99 5.43 23.40
N MET A 213 -1.36 4.64 22.40
CA MET A 213 -0.47 3.69 21.75
C MET A 213 0.74 4.36 21.07
N ILE A 214 0.55 5.50 20.41
CA ILE A 214 1.65 6.28 19.81
C ILE A 214 2.63 6.70 20.90
N THR A 215 2.12 7.26 22.00
CA THR A 215 2.95 7.73 23.12
C THR A 215 3.76 6.58 23.72
N GLU A 216 3.14 5.41 23.94
CA GLU A 216 3.82 4.22 24.46
C GLU A 216 4.87 3.68 23.47
N LEU A 217 4.56 3.64 22.17
CA LEU A 217 5.51 3.22 21.14
C LEU A 217 6.70 4.17 21.04
N GLU A 218 6.49 5.48 21.11
CA GLU A 218 7.57 6.48 21.10
C GLU A 218 8.51 6.26 22.29
N GLU A 219 7.96 6.06 23.48
CA GLU A 219 8.74 5.81 24.70
C GLU A 219 9.55 4.50 24.64
N GLU A 220 8.90 3.40 24.22
CA GLU A 220 9.51 2.06 24.15
C GLU A 220 10.56 1.93 23.04
N THR A 221 10.41 2.68 21.94
CA THR A 221 11.32 2.61 20.79
C THR A 221 12.42 3.69 20.81
N ARG A 222 12.32 4.72 21.67
CA ARG A 222 13.26 5.86 21.75
C ARG A 222 14.74 5.49 21.79
N LYS A 223 15.10 4.37 22.40
CA LYS A 223 16.51 3.94 22.56
C LYS A 223 17.06 3.17 21.34
N ILE A 224 16.20 2.79 20.39
CA ILE A 224 16.60 2.01 19.22
C ILE A 224 16.96 2.99 18.10
N HIS A 225 18.25 3.07 17.78
CA HIS A 225 18.74 4.01 16.78
C HIS A 225 18.16 3.71 15.39
N GLY A 226 17.67 4.74 14.70
CA GLY A 226 17.05 4.62 13.38
C GLY A 226 15.58 4.18 13.39
N ALA A 227 15.01 3.83 14.55
CA ALA A 227 13.59 3.57 14.68
C ALA A 227 12.82 4.90 14.80
N THR A 228 11.72 5.04 14.06
CA THR A 228 10.84 6.21 14.17
C THR A 228 9.38 5.77 14.20
N VAL A 229 8.57 6.46 14.99
CA VAL A 229 7.12 6.27 15.04
C VAL A 229 6.47 7.38 14.23
N GLU A 230 5.58 7.01 13.31
CA GLU A 230 4.82 7.96 12.49
C GLU A 230 3.32 7.83 12.80
N ASP A 231 2.76 8.91 13.32
CA ASP A 231 1.33 9.11 13.47
C ASP A 231 0.68 9.38 12.11
N ASN A 232 -0.13 8.44 11.65
CA ASN A 232 -0.96 8.58 10.46
C ASN A 232 -2.45 8.72 10.83
N ARG A 233 -2.75 9.30 12.00
CA ARG A 233 -4.06 9.57 12.60
C ARG A 233 -4.86 8.35 13.01
N PHE A 234 -5.18 7.46 12.07
CA PHE A 234 -5.90 6.21 12.32
C PHE A 234 -5.03 4.96 12.17
N CYS A 235 -3.75 5.16 11.86
CA CYS A 235 -2.74 4.12 11.72
C CYS A 235 -1.46 4.63 12.37
N VAL A 236 -0.70 3.71 12.95
CA VAL A 236 0.62 3.99 13.51
C VAL A 236 1.62 3.15 12.75
N SER A 237 2.70 3.76 12.28
CA SER A 237 3.78 3.08 11.57
C SER A 237 5.06 3.18 12.37
N VAL A 238 5.76 2.06 12.54
CA VAL A 238 7.10 2.04 13.12
C VAL A 238 8.07 1.73 12.00
N HIS A 239 8.87 2.73 11.64
CA HIS A 239 9.87 2.61 10.57
C HIS A 239 11.13 1.96 11.13
N TYR A 240 11.61 0.95 10.42
CA TYR A 240 12.79 0.18 10.80
C TYR A 240 13.87 0.14 9.71
N ARG A 241 13.67 0.87 8.60
CA ARG A 241 14.61 0.83 7.46
C ARG A 241 16.02 1.30 7.83
N GLN A 242 16.12 2.22 8.78
CA GLN A 242 17.38 2.78 9.26
C GLN A 242 17.87 2.11 10.56
N VAL A 243 17.15 1.09 11.04
CA VAL A 243 17.52 0.35 12.25
C VAL A 243 18.62 -0.65 11.89
N ARG A 244 19.54 -0.89 12.82
CA ARG A 244 20.60 -1.90 12.66
C ARG A 244 19.97 -3.29 12.67
N GLU A 245 20.47 -4.21 11.85
CA GLU A 245 19.88 -5.55 11.75
C GLU A 245 19.87 -6.31 13.08
N GLU A 246 20.90 -6.11 13.91
CA GLU A 246 21.00 -6.65 15.27
C GLU A 246 19.87 -6.22 16.20
N ASP A 247 19.28 -5.04 15.97
CA ASP A 247 18.22 -4.46 16.80
C ASP A 247 16.80 -4.80 16.29
N TYR A 248 16.65 -5.46 15.13
CA TYR A 248 15.33 -5.76 14.55
C TYR A 248 14.44 -6.59 15.48
N ASN A 249 15.01 -7.61 16.14
CA ASN A 249 14.25 -8.45 17.07
C ASN A 249 13.82 -7.67 18.32
N ILE A 250 14.71 -6.81 18.83
CA ILE A 250 14.44 -5.96 20.00
C ILE A 250 13.28 -5.02 19.68
N LEU A 251 13.33 -4.34 18.52
CA LEU A 251 12.26 -3.46 18.06
C LEU A 251 10.94 -4.22 17.90
N GLN A 252 10.98 -5.40 17.28
CA GLN A 252 9.78 -6.20 17.07
C GLN A 252 9.10 -6.58 18.40
N GLU A 253 9.86 -7.00 19.40
CA GLU A 253 9.32 -7.37 20.71
C GLU A 253 8.75 -6.16 21.46
N LYS A 254 9.41 -5.00 21.37
CA LYS A 254 8.91 -3.73 21.92
C LYS A 254 7.58 -3.30 21.28
N VAL A 255 7.46 -3.40 19.96
CA VAL A 255 6.19 -3.10 19.28
C VAL A 255 5.11 -4.11 19.67
N LYS A 256 5.44 -5.41 19.80
CA LYS A 256 4.49 -6.45 20.20
C LYS A 256 3.99 -6.26 21.64
N SER A 257 4.82 -5.80 22.58
CA SER A 257 4.39 -5.59 23.96
C SER A 257 3.30 -4.53 24.04
N VAL A 258 3.48 -3.41 23.34
CA VAL A 258 2.49 -2.32 23.29
C VAL A 258 1.17 -2.77 22.67
N VAL A 259 1.21 -3.56 21.58
CA VAL A 259 -0.01 -3.99 20.87
C VAL A 259 -0.81 -5.07 21.62
N LYS A 260 -0.15 -5.83 22.50
CA LYS A 260 -0.74 -6.90 23.31
C LYS A 260 -1.43 -6.39 24.57
N ASN A 261 -1.01 -5.24 25.09
CA ASN A 261 -1.73 -4.50 26.12
C ASN A 261 -3.11 -4.02 25.60
#